data_AF-A0A517RB58-F1
#
_entry.id   AF-A0A517RB58-F1
#
_cell.length_a   1.000
_cell.length_b   1.000
_cell.length_c   1.000
_cell.angle_alpha   90.00
_cell.angle_beta   90.00
_cell.angle_gamma   90.00
#
_symmetry.space_group_name_H-M   'P 1'
#
loop_
_entity.id
_entity.type
_entity.pdbx_description
1 polymer ?
#
loop_
_entity_poly.entity_id
_entity_poly.type
_entity_poly.pdbx_seq_one_letter_code
_entity_poly.pdbx_strand_id
1 'polypeptide(L)'
;MPKLTSINQLDQPLVKSIEDRINVKLDQMPEELIPRLLDELGDPPNPENITSGFVTLITMTIQDQVRRVVDKRFENHLKRLFDKYPREIQAHLKTAPYIGGPPASWWNEKQQELENSLAVFLIAAYGLSAKWHGMDQRVAEIQSAKYAASQAKSVAAGFIENSRNAMEKMQANWAAAAATVGGLSMMADNLKASPPATKTAGPPASTKPPSFSDVRHALKEVFSPARIERMAVSEVTDAITHAGEATKQQAGLSSEEDTWWTEDDDRVCPICEPLHGQPRSVWAEKFPLGPKAHYKCRCRIAYAS
;
A
#
# COMPACT_ATOMS: atom_id res chain seq x y z
N MET A 1 -5.11 15.04 22.40
CA MET A 1 -5.52 14.14 21.31
C MET A 1 -5.73 14.99 20.08
N PRO A 2 -5.14 14.67 18.91
CA PRO A 2 -5.52 15.34 17.68
C PRO A 2 -7.04 15.21 17.54
N LYS A 3 -7.74 16.32 17.27
CA LYS A 3 -9.15 16.24 16.89
C LYS A 3 -9.15 15.36 15.64
N LEU A 4 -9.61 14.12 15.78
CA LEU A 4 -10.07 13.38 14.62
C LEU A 4 -11.12 14.30 14.00
N THR A 5 -10.73 14.96 12.91
CA THR A 5 -11.62 15.54 11.91
C THR A 5 -12.78 14.55 11.85
N SER A 6 -13.96 14.98 12.30
CA SER A 6 -15.12 14.08 12.46
C SER A 6 -15.20 13.20 11.21
N ILE A 7 -15.55 11.92 11.32
CA ILE A 7 -15.75 11.02 10.17
C ILE A 7 -16.62 11.71 9.09
N ASN A 8 -17.50 12.64 9.49
CA ASN A 8 -18.32 13.48 8.61
C ASN A 8 -17.53 14.47 7.72
N GLN A 9 -16.23 14.66 7.93
CA GLN A 9 -15.32 15.52 7.15
C GLN A 9 -14.42 14.71 6.20
N LEU A 10 -14.56 13.39 6.16
CA LEU A 10 -13.98 12.59 5.07
C LEU A 10 -14.55 13.07 3.73
N ASP A 11 -13.78 12.91 2.66
CA ASP A 11 -14.17 13.28 1.29
C ASP A 11 -15.37 12.42 0.84
N GLN A 12 -16.58 12.84 1.21
CA GLN A 12 -17.85 12.16 0.89
C GLN A 12 -17.99 11.89 -0.62
N PRO A 13 -17.63 12.82 -1.52
CA PRO A 13 -17.55 12.53 -2.95
C PRO A 13 -16.66 11.32 -3.31
N LEU A 14 -15.48 11.20 -2.69
CA LEU A 14 -14.57 10.06 -2.95
C LEU A 14 -15.16 8.74 -2.45
N VAL A 15 -15.71 8.70 -1.24
CA VAL A 15 -16.36 7.51 -0.67
C VAL A 15 -17.51 7.05 -1.57
N LYS A 16 -18.43 7.96 -1.90
CA LYS A 16 -19.54 7.66 -2.80
C LYS A 16 -19.07 7.16 -4.17
N SER A 17 -18.01 7.76 -4.73
CA SER A 17 -17.45 7.33 -6.02
C SER A 17 -16.79 5.95 -5.99
N ILE A 18 -16.38 5.47 -4.81
CA ILE A 18 -15.91 4.10 -4.61
C ILE A 18 -17.14 3.17 -4.56
N GLU A 19 -18.14 3.49 -3.74
CA GLU A 19 -19.38 2.72 -3.60
C GLU A 19 -20.10 2.54 -4.94
N ASP A 20 -20.29 3.62 -5.71
CA ASP A 20 -20.97 3.57 -7.02
C ASP A 20 -20.27 2.60 -7.98
N ARG A 21 -18.93 2.54 -7.99
CA ARG A 21 -18.18 1.63 -8.87
C ARG A 21 -18.17 0.19 -8.39
N ILE A 22 -18.24 -0.01 -7.08
CA ILE A 22 -18.42 -1.32 -6.49
C ILE A 22 -19.76 -1.87 -6.94
N ASN A 23 -20.84 -1.09 -6.81
CA ASN A 23 -22.18 -1.50 -7.24
C ASN A 23 -22.22 -1.84 -8.74
N VAL A 24 -21.64 -1.00 -9.60
CA VAL A 24 -21.53 -1.30 -11.05
C VAL A 24 -20.80 -2.61 -11.33
N LYS A 25 -19.77 -2.95 -10.55
CA LYS A 25 -19.02 -4.21 -10.74
C LYS A 25 -19.79 -5.42 -10.23
N LEU A 26 -20.54 -5.26 -9.14
CA LEU A 26 -21.44 -6.30 -8.64
C LEU A 26 -22.56 -6.59 -9.64
N ASP A 27 -23.12 -5.57 -10.28
CA ASP A 27 -24.17 -5.72 -11.31
C ASP A 27 -23.67 -6.43 -12.59
N GLN A 28 -22.38 -6.34 -12.89
CA GLN A 28 -21.76 -6.99 -14.06
C GLN A 28 -21.38 -8.46 -13.83
N MET A 29 -21.27 -8.88 -12.57
CA MET A 29 -20.83 -10.21 -12.19
C MET A 29 -21.81 -11.38 -12.49
N PRO A 30 -23.14 -11.19 -12.61
CA PRO A 30 -24.06 -12.29 -12.86
C PRO A 30 -23.75 -13.05 -14.16
N GLU A 31 -23.38 -12.35 -15.24
CA GLU A 31 -23.27 -12.99 -16.56
C GLU A 31 -22.22 -14.11 -16.62
N GLU A 32 -21.09 -13.95 -15.93
CA GLU A 32 -20.01 -14.96 -15.91
C GLU A 32 -20.28 -16.10 -14.91
N LEU A 33 -21.03 -15.83 -13.85
CA LEU A 33 -21.35 -16.81 -12.80
C LEU A 33 -22.63 -17.60 -13.09
N ILE A 34 -23.54 -17.07 -13.92
CA ILE A 34 -24.82 -17.71 -14.25
C ILE A 34 -24.63 -19.13 -14.79
N PRO A 35 -23.76 -19.42 -15.77
CA PRO A 35 -23.60 -20.79 -16.26
C PRO A 35 -23.14 -21.76 -15.17
N ARG A 36 -22.27 -21.34 -14.25
CA ARG A 36 -21.78 -22.17 -13.14
C ARG A 36 -22.85 -22.35 -12.06
N LEU A 37 -23.64 -21.32 -11.78
CA LEU A 37 -24.79 -21.41 -10.87
C LEU A 37 -25.85 -22.36 -11.43
N LEU A 38 -26.12 -22.31 -12.73
CA LEU A 38 -27.08 -23.22 -13.39
C LEU A 38 -26.59 -24.68 -13.33
N ASP A 39 -25.29 -24.92 -13.52
CA ASP A 39 -24.68 -26.25 -13.37
C ASP A 39 -24.82 -26.78 -11.93
N GLU A 40 -24.53 -25.95 -10.92
CA GLU A 40 -24.71 -26.30 -9.50
C GLU A 40 -26.18 -26.52 -9.14
N LEU A 41 -27.12 -25.75 -9.70
CA LEU A 41 -28.55 -25.94 -9.46
C LEU A 41 -29.07 -27.25 -10.06
N GLY A 42 -28.45 -27.76 -11.12
CA GLY A 42 -28.90 -28.96 -11.85
C GLY A 42 -30.14 -28.73 -12.73
N ASP A 43 -30.65 -29.82 -13.32
CA ASP A 43 -31.87 -29.82 -14.13
C ASP A 43 -32.85 -30.92 -13.64
N PRO A 44 -33.99 -30.55 -13.02
CA PRO A 44 -34.48 -29.19 -12.80
C PRO A 44 -33.67 -28.44 -11.73
N PRO A 45 -33.62 -27.09 -11.77
CA PRO A 45 -32.92 -26.28 -10.79
C PRO A 45 -33.40 -26.53 -9.35
N ASN A 46 -32.47 -26.91 -8.46
CA ASN A 46 -32.71 -27.09 -7.04
C ASN A 46 -31.70 -26.30 -6.20
N PRO A 47 -32.14 -25.30 -5.40
CA PRO A 47 -31.26 -24.53 -4.50
C PRO A 47 -30.49 -25.38 -3.48
N GLU A 48 -31.01 -26.55 -3.10
CA GLU A 48 -30.34 -27.46 -2.17
C GLU A 48 -29.07 -28.10 -2.75
N ASN A 49 -28.91 -28.05 -4.09
CA ASN A 49 -27.70 -28.54 -4.76
C ASN A 49 -26.53 -27.56 -4.65
N ILE A 50 -26.77 -26.30 -4.25
CA ILE A 50 -25.71 -25.30 -4.13
C ILE A 50 -24.73 -25.72 -3.03
N THR A 51 -23.53 -26.08 -3.43
CA THR A 51 -22.49 -26.49 -2.50
C THR A 51 -21.93 -25.29 -1.71
N SER A 52 -21.47 -25.54 -0.47
CA SER A 52 -20.73 -24.53 0.31
C SER A 52 -19.45 -24.06 -0.40
N GLY A 53 -18.85 -24.95 -1.21
CA GLY A 53 -17.73 -24.64 -2.09
C GLY A 53 -18.08 -23.58 -3.13
N PHE A 54 -19.25 -23.69 -3.78
CA PHE A 54 -19.70 -22.70 -4.76
C PHE A 54 -20.00 -21.34 -4.12
N VAL A 55 -20.65 -21.31 -2.95
CA VAL A 55 -20.89 -20.05 -2.20
C VAL A 55 -19.58 -19.37 -1.80
N THR A 56 -18.61 -20.16 -1.35
CA THR A 56 -17.27 -19.68 -1.03
C THR A 56 -16.58 -19.07 -2.26
N LEU A 57 -16.66 -19.76 -3.40
CA LEU A 57 -16.10 -19.29 -4.66
C LEU A 57 -16.71 -17.96 -5.13
N ILE A 58 -18.03 -17.82 -5.10
CA ILE A 58 -18.71 -16.56 -5.45
C ILE A 58 -18.26 -15.45 -4.50
N THR A 59 -18.24 -15.71 -3.20
CA THR A 59 -17.85 -14.73 -2.19
C THR A 59 -16.43 -14.23 -2.43
N MET A 60 -15.51 -15.14 -2.70
CA MET A 60 -14.11 -14.82 -3.00
C MET A 60 -13.97 -14.04 -4.32
N THR A 61 -14.75 -14.38 -5.34
CA THR A 61 -14.76 -13.68 -6.63
C THR A 61 -15.24 -12.23 -6.46
N ILE A 62 -16.32 -12.03 -5.72
CA ILE A 62 -16.85 -10.70 -5.38
C ILE A 62 -15.77 -9.89 -4.64
N GLN A 63 -15.21 -10.47 -3.59
CA GLN A 63 -14.21 -9.83 -2.75
C GLN A 63 -13.01 -9.36 -3.58
N ASP A 64 -12.54 -10.18 -4.53
CA ASP A 64 -11.41 -9.85 -5.40
C ASP A 64 -11.72 -8.72 -6.38
N GLN A 65 -12.89 -8.74 -7.02
CA GLN A 65 -13.30 -7.68 -7.94
C GLN A 65 -13.37 -6.34 -7.23
N VAL A 66 -14.01 -6.33 -6.07
CA VAL A 66 -14.19 -5.10 -5.31
C VAL A 66 -12.87 -4.61 -4.73
N ARG A 67 -12.03 -5.52 -4.22
CA ARG A 67 -10.66 -5.20 -3.81
C ARG A 67 -9.89 -4.54 -4.95
N ARG A 68 -9.93 -5.09 -6.17
CA ARG A 68 -9.24 -4.52 -7.34
C ARG A 68 -9.72 -3.09 -7.65
N VAL A 69 -11.01 -2.80 -7.46
CA VAL A 69 -11.56 -1.44 -7.61
C VAL A 69 -10.97 -0.51 -6.54
N VAL A 70 -10.93 -0.93 -5.28
CA VAL A 70 -10.37 -0.16 -4.17
C VAL A 70 -8.88 0.10 -4.37
N ASP A 71 -8.10 -0.97 -4.64
CA ASP A 71 -6.66 -0.91 -4.93
C ASP A 71 -6.38 0.10 -6.04
N LYS A 72 -7.10 0.01 -7.17
CA LYS A 72 -6.86 0.88 -8.32
C LYS A 72 -7.23 2.33 -8.05
N ARG A 73 -8.33 2.57 -7.33
CA ARG A 73 -8.72 3.94 -6.94
C ARG A 73 -7.69 4.55 -5.99
N PHE A 74 -7.22 3.76 -5.03
CA PHE A 74 -6.24 4.19 -4.06
C PHE A 74 -4.90 4.50 -4.72
N GLU A 75 -4.40 3.61 -5.57
CA GLU A 75 -3.19 3.80 -6.38
C GLU A 75 -3.28 5.10 -7.19
N ASN A 76 -4.40 5.32 -7.89
CA ASN A 76 -4.60 6.52 -8.71
C ASN A 76 -4.70 7.81 -7.86
N HIS A 77 -5.21 7.73 -6.63
CA HIS A 77 -5.23 8.86 -5.70
C HIS A 77 -3.82 9.21 -5.22
N LEU A 78 -3.10 8.21 -4.70
CA LEU A 78 -1.72 8.37 -4.25
C LEU A 78 -0.80 8.83 -5.39
N LYS A 79 -1.02 8.36 -6.62
CA LYS A 79 -0.31 8.84 -7.82
C LYS A 79 -0.49 10.34 -8.02
N ARG A 80 -1.72 10.84 -7.98
CA ARG A 80 -1.99 12.28 -8.12
C ARG A 80 -1.31 13.09 -7.02
N LEU A 81 -1.35 12.58 -5.78
CA LEU A 81 -0.71 13.20 -4.63
C LEU A 81 0.82 13.25 -4.83
N PHE A 82 1.44 12.14 -5.18
CA PHE A 82 2.90 12.04 -5.31
C PHE A 82 3.44 12.60 -6.63
N ASP A 83 2.61 12.81 -7.66
CA ASP A 83 3.01 13.61 -8.83
C ASP A 83 3.16 15.10 -8.47
N LYS A 84 2.54 15.56 -7.37
CA LYS A 84 2.67 16.92 -6.84
C LYS A 84 3.97 17.12 -6.07
N TYR A 85 4.34 16.17 -5.20
CA TYR A 85 5.43 16.33 -4.24
C TYR A 85 6.80 16.65 -4.88
N PRO A 86 7.29 15.95 -5.92
CA PRO A 86 8.54 16.28 -6.58
C PRO A 86 8.58 17.70 -7.14
N ARG A 87 7.45 18.25 -7.60
CA ARG A 87 7.37 19.63 -8.13
C ARG A 87 7.51 20.65 -7.01
N GLU A 88 6.87 20.41 -5.88
CA GLU A 88 6.99 21.25 -4.69
C GLU A 88 8.41 21.19 -4.10
N ILE A 89 8.98 19.99 -3.98
CA ILE A 89 10.37 19.81 -3.53
C ILE A 89 11.34 20.54 -4.47
N GLN A 90 11.15 20.41 -5.80
CA GLN A 90 11.96 21.14 -6.77
C GLN A 90 11.84 22.65 -6.60
N ALA A 91 10.67 23.18 -6.25
CA ALA A 91 10.49 24.60 -5.98
C ALA A 91 11.31 25.04 -4.75
N HIS A 92 11.31 24.24 -3.67
CA HIS A 92 12.15 24.48 -2.50
C HIS A 92 13.66 24.39 -2.81
N LEU A 93 14.07 23.46 -3.67
CA LEU A 93 15.47 23.29 -4.05
C LEU A 93 15.97 24.40 -4.99
N LYS A 94 15.10 25.07 -5.76
CA LYS A 94 15.52 26.22 -6.58
C LYS A 94 16.00 27.40 -5.73
N THR A 95 15.42 27.58 -4.55
CA THR A 95 15.80 28.68 -3.65
C THR A 95 17.06 28.39 -2.84
N ALA A 96 17.37 27.11 -2.57
CA ALA A 96 18.54 26.69 -1.81
C ALA A 96 19.02 25.29 -2.25
N PRO A 97 19.65 25.15 -3.43
CA PRO A 97 19.93 23.84 -4.04
C PRO A 97 20.88 22.94 -3.24
N TYR A 98 21.66 23.53 -2.32
CA TYR A 98 22.69 22.84 -1.54
C TYR A 98 22.51 22.94 -0.02
N ILE A 99 21.52 23.70 0.46
CA ILE A 99 21.38 24.00 1.90
C ILE A 99 19.91 23.86 2.29
N GLY A 100 19.59 22.69 2.85
CA GLY A 100 18.27 22.39 3.39
C GLY A 100 17.28 21.97 2.32
N GLY A 101 16.75 20.74 2.44
CA GLY A 101 15.57 20.33 1.68
C GLY A 101 14.33 21.14 2.07
N PRO A 102 13.11 20.64 1.76
CA PRO A 102 11.89 21.26 2.24
C PRO A 102 11.92 21.49 3.76
N PRO A 103 11.34 22.60 4.27
CA PRO A 103 11.32 22.88 5.70
C PRO A 103 10.50 21.81 6.46
N ALA A 104 10.75 21.65 7.76
CA ALA A 104 10.03 20.68 8.61
C ALA A 104 8.51 20.87 8.57
N SER A 105 8.03 22.11 8.47
CA SER A 105 6.60 22.42 8.32
C SER A 105 5.99 21.81 7.05
N TRP A 106 6.71 21.81 5.93
CA TRP A 106 6.25 21.20 4.68
C TRP A 106 6.14 19.67 4.83
N TRP A 107 7.11 19.04 5.48
CA TRP A 107 7.05 17.60 5.77
C TRP A 107 5.86 17.22 6.64
N ASN A 108 5.60 18.00 7.68
CA ASN A 108 4.46 17.78 8.56
C ASN A 108 3.13 17.94 7.79
N GLU A 109 3.03 18.94 6.92
CA GLU A 109 1.88 19.12 6.04
C GLU A 109 1.69 17.89 5.13
N LYS A 110 2.74 17.39 4.48
CA LYS A 110 2.66 16.23 3.57
C LYS A 110 2.40 14.91 4.27
N GLN A 111 2.88 14.77 5.50
CA GLN A 111 2.51 13.67 6.36
C GLN A 111 1.00 13.70 6.65
N GLN A 112 0.46 14.85 7.05
CA GLN A 112 -0.97 14.99 7.32
C GLN A 112 -1.84 14.78 6.08
N GLU A 113 -1.42 15.32 4.91
CA GLU A 113 -2.11 15.14 3.62
C GLU A 113 -2.17 13.66 3.23
N LEU A 114 -1.06 12.93 3.41
CA LEU A 114 -0.98 11.49 3.17
C LEU A 114 -1.79 10.71 4.21
N GLU A 115 -1.67 11.02 5.50
CA GLU A 115 -2.42 10.39 6.60
C GLU A 115 -3.93 10.49 6.35
N ASN A 116 -4.44 11.68 6.04
CA ASN A 116 -5.86 11.88 5.73
C ASN A 116 -6.30 11.05 4.52
N SER A 117 -5.46 11.02 3.48
CA SER A 117 -5.74 10.24 2.26
C SER A 117 -5.79 8.74 2.58
N LEU A 118 -4.80 8.21 3.29
CA LEU A 118 -4.75 6.80 3.70
C LEU A 118 -5.97 6.45 4.55
N ALA A 119 -6.34 7.29 5.54
CA ALA A 119 -7.45 7.01 6.44
C ALA A 119 -8.77 6.80 5.70
N VAL A 120 -9.09 7.60 4.69
CA VAL A 120 -10.31 7.43 3.87
C VAL A 120 -10.36 6.06 3.21
N PHE A 121 -9.27 5.64 2.53
CA PHE A 121 -9.24 4.36 1.84
C PHE A 121 -9.23 3.17 2.80
N LEU A 122 -8.56 3.28 3.94
CA LEU A 122 -8.53 2.22 4.94
C LEU A 122 -9.87 2.04 5.66
N ILE A 123 -10.61 3.13 5.91
CA ILE A 123 -11.98 3.05 6.41
C ILE A 123 -12.86 2.29 5.42
N ALA A 124 -12.78 2.63 4.13
CA ALA A 124 -13.58 1.98 3.10
C ALA A 124 -13.23 0.49 2.96
N ALA A 125 -11.93 0.15 2.87
CA ALA A 125 -11.46 -1.23 2.73
C ALA A 125 -11.83 -2.09 3.95
N TYR A 126 -11.57 -1.58 5.16
CA TYR A 126 -11.92 -2.27 6.40
C TYR A 126 -13.44 -2.43 6.53
N GLY A 127 -14.19 -1.33 6.43
CA GLY A 127 -15.63 -1.32 6.66
C GLY A 127 -16.37 -2.24 5.70
N LEU A 128 -15.94 -2.30 4.45
CA LEU A 128 -16.51 -3.23 3.47
C LEU A 128 -16.21 -4.70 3.81
N SER A 129 -14.95 -5.01 4.14
CA SER A 129 -14.56 -6.36 4.55
C SER A 129 -15.31 -6.80 5.81
N ALA A 130 -15.40 -5.93 6.82
CA ALA A 130 -16.11 -6.20 8.06
C ALA A 130 -17.59 -6.53 7.82
N LYS A 131 -18.28 -5.75 6.97
CA LYS A 131 -19.67 -6.04 6.59
C LYS A 131 -19.82 -7.39 5.88
N TRP A 132 -18.93 -7.73 4.95
CA TRP A 132 -18.97 -9.03 4.28
C TRP A 132 -18.79 -10.19 5.22
N HIS A 133 -18.00 -10.03 6.28
CA HIS A 133 -17.81 -11.04 7.30
C HIS A 133 -18.90 -11.04 8.38
N GLY A 134 -19.93 -10.19 8.25
CA GLY A 134 -21.09 -10.17 9.14
C GLY A 134 -20.97 -9.26 10.35
N MET A 135 -20.00 -8.34 10.38
CA MET A 135 -19.92 -7.35 11.45
C MET A 135 -21.11 -6.38 11.37
N ASP A 136 -21.70 -6.06 12.53
CA ASP A 136 -22.71 -5.01 12.63
C ASP A 136 -22.19 -3.68 12.05
N GLN A 137 -23.05 -2.97 11.33
CA GLN A 137 -22.70 -1.74 10.62
C GLN A 137 -22.05 -0.70 11.52
N ARG A 138 -22.61 -0.45 12.71
CA ARG A 138 -22.12 0.57 13.63
C ARG A 138 -20.81 0.14 14.27
N VAL A 139 -20.66 -1.15 14.57
CA VAL A 139 -19.40 -1.70 15.07
C VAL A 139 -18.31 -1.59 14.00
N ALA A 140 -18.62 -1.91 12.74
CA ALA A 140 -17.71 -1.80 11.61
C ALA A 140 -17.20 -0.37 11.42
N GLU A 141 -18.08 0.63 11.48
CA GLU A 141 -17.70 2.06 11.37
C GLU A 141 -16.75 2.50 12.48
N ILE A 142 -17.02 2.11 13.73
CA ILE A 142 -16.19 2.47 14.88
C ILE A 142 -14.82 1.81 14.78
N GLN A 143 -14.79 0.51 14.47
CA GLN A 143 -13.53 -0.23 14.37
C GLN A 143 -12.71 0.21 13.17
N SER A 144 -13.35 0.42 12.00
CA SER A 144 -12.67 0.89 10.80
C SER A 144 -12.01 2.25 11.02
N ALA A 145 -12.70 3.18 11.69
CA ALA A 145 -12.14 4.50 11.98
C ALA A 145 -10.95 4.42 12.95
N LYS A 146 -11.04 3.58 13.99
CA LYS A 146 -9.95 3.38 14.95
C LYS A 146 -8.72 2.76 14.28
N TYR A 147 -8.92 1.69 13.52
CA TYR A 147 -7.86 1.02 12.76
C TYR A 147 -7.21 2.00 11.77
N ALA A 148 -8.00 2.63 10.92
CA ALA A 148 -7.52 3.52 9.87
C ALA A 148 -6.74 4.71 10.44
N ALA A 149 -7.20 5.32 11.55
CA ALA A 149 -6.49 6.44 12.17
C ALA A 149 -5.08 6.05 12.65
N SER A 150 -4.94 4.89 13.29
CA SER A 150 -3.64 4.40 13.76
C SER A 150 -2.74 4.01 12.59
N GLN A 151 -3.28 3.23 11.64
CA GLN A 151 -2.51 2.70 10.52
C GLN A 151 -2.07 3.80 9.55
N ALA A 152 -2.97 4.71 9.18
CA ALA A 152 -2.66 5.83 8.30
C ALA A 152 -1.54 6.70 8.87
N LYS A 153 -1.59 7.01 10.18
CA LYS A 153 -0.55 7.78 10.86
C LYS A 153 0.80 7.08 10.80
N SER A 154 0.84 5.78 11.12
CA SER A 154 2.06 4.97 11.10
C SER A 154 2.68 4.92 9.70
N VAL A 155 1.88 4.59 8.69
CA VAL A 155 2.32 4.46 7.29
C VAL A 155 2.78 5.81 6.73
N ALA A 156 2.03 6.88 6.98
CA ALA A 156 2.39 8.22 6.51
C ALA A 156 3.70 8.70 7.14
N ALA A 157 3.87 8.55 8.45
CA ALA A 157 5.09 8.91 9.15
C ALA A 157 6.30 8.13 8.61
N GLY A 158 6.18 6.81 8.50
CA GLY A 158 7.25 5.97 7.95
C GLY A 158 7.58 6.30 6.49
N PHE A 159 6.58 6.63 5.67
CA PHE A 159 6.82 7.04 4.29
C PHE A 159 7.58 8.37 4.20
N ILE A 160 7.17 9.36 4.98
CA ILE A 160 7.77 10.70 5.00
C ILE A 160 9.19 10.64 5.55
N GLU A 161 9.42 9.93 6.65
CA GLU A 161 10.75 9.73 7.22
C GLU A 161 11.70 9.07 6.21
N ASN A 162 11.27 7.97 5.59
CA ASN A 162 12.07 7.30 4.56
C ASN A 162 12.37 8.22 3.36
N SER A 163 11.41 9.08 2.99
CA SER A 163 11.60 10.04 1.89
C SER A 163 12.58 11.14 2.27
N ARG A 164 12.53 11.64 3.50
CA ARG A 164 13.49 12.61 4.05
C ARG A 164 14.89 12.01 4.10
N ASN A 165 15.05 10.83 4.69
CA ASN A 165 16.33 10.13 4.81
C ASN A 165 16.94 9.84 3.42
N ALA A 166 16.12 9.45 2.45
CA ALA A 166 16.57 9.27 1.07
C ALA A 166 17.11 10.58 0.48
N MET A 167 16.43 11.70 0.70
CA MET A 167 16.90 13.00 0.22
C MET A 167 18.15 13.52 0.92
N GLU A 168 18.24 13.35 2.24
CA GLU A 168 19.43 13.70 3.01
C GLU A 168 20.65 12.91 2.50
N LYS A 169 20.48 11.60 2.26
CA LYS A 169 21.54 10.77 1.66
C LYS A 169 21.95 11.26 0.28
N MET A 170 20.98 11.66 -0.56
CA MET A 170 21.27 12.20 -1.89
C MET A 170 22.02 13.54 -1.80
N GLN A 171 21.60 14.44 -0.92
CA GLN A 171 22.28 15.72 -0.67
C GLN A 171 23.70 15.50 -0.14
N ALA A 172 23.91 14.56 0.78
CA ALA A 172 25.25 14.22 1.29
C ALA A 172 26.17 13.71 0.17
N ASN A 173 25.67 12.83 -0.70
CA ASN A 173 26.43 12.33 -1.86
C ASN A 173 26.82 13.46 -2.82
N TRP A 174 25.91 14.41 -3.04
CA TRP A 174 26.18 15.56 -3.90
C TRP A 174 27.18 16.53 -3.30
N ALA A 175 27.10 16.78 -1.98
CA ALA A 175 28.07 17.59 -1.26
C ALA A 175 29.48 16.97 -1.34
N ALA A 176 29.59 15.64 -1.16
CA ALA A 176 30.84 14.92 -1.30
C ALA A 176 31.42 14.99 -2.72
N ALA A 177 30.56 14.85 -3.75
CA ALA A 177 30.97 14.99 -5.14
C ALA A 177 31.48 16.41 -5.45
N ALA A 178 30.77 17.45 -4.98
CA ALA A 178 31.19 18.84 -5.15
C ALA A 178 32.53 19.16 -4.45
N ALA A 179 32.73 18.64 -3.23
CA ALA A 179 33.97 18.80 -2.49
C ALA A 179 35.17 18.16 -3.21
N THR A 180 34.96 17.02 -3.88
CA THR A 180 36.00 16.34 -4.66
C THR A 180 36.46 17.18 -5.85
N VAL A 181 35.52 17.83 -6.55
CA VAL A 181 35.83 18.72 -7.69
C VAL A 181 36.57 19.98 -7.23
N GLY A 182 36.12 20.59 -6.12
CA GLY A 182 36.80 21.75 -5.53
C GLY A 182 38.19 21.42 -4.99
N GLY A 183 38.37 20.24 -4.38
CA GLY A 183 39.66 19.76 -3.87
C GLY A 183 40.65 19.40 -4.98
N LEU A 184 40.19 18.85 -6.10
CA LEU A 184 41.03 18.62 -7.29
C LEU A 184 41.57 19.93 -7.88
N SER A 185 40.83 21.05 -7.75
CA SER A 185 41.33 22.37 -8.14
C SER A 185 42.48 22.87 -7.26
N MET A 186 42.64 22.35 -6.04
CA MET A 186 43.74 22.71 -5.13
C MET A 186 44.85 21.65 -5.06
N MET A 187 44.57 20.40 -5.49
CA MET A 187 45.55 19.32 -5.55
C MET A 187 46.19 19.12 -6.93
N ALA A 188 45.67 19.74 -7.99
CA ALA A 188 46.32 19.75 -9.31
C ALA A 188 47.74 20.35 -9.25
N ASP A 189 48.02 21.22 -8.28
CA ASP A 189 49.36 21.78 -8.05
C ASP A 189 50.28 20.86 -7.24
N ASN A 190 49.79 19.77 -6.65
CA ASN A 190 50.54 19.00 -5.64
C ASN A 190 50.57 17.46 -5.84
N LEU A 191 49.97 16.92 -6.89
CA LEU A 191 49.93 15.47 -7.15
C LEU A 191 50.98 15.00 -8.17
N LYS A 192 52.23 14.84 -7.71
CA LYS A 192 53.28 14.06 -8.41
C LYS A 192 53.70 12.77 -7.70
N ALA A 193 53.16 12.42 -6.53
CA ALA A 193 53.57 11.19 -5.85
C ALA A 193 52.50 10.71 -4.86
N SER A 194 51.68 9.70 -5.22
CA SER A 194 51.16 8.72 -4.25
C SER A 194 50.49 7.50 -4.92
N PRO A 195 50.52 6.31 -4.28
CA PRO A 195 50.05 5.04 -4.83
C PRO A 195 48.55 4.77 -4.57
N PRO A 196 47.95 3.76 -5.23
CA PRO A 196 46.51 3.57 -5.28
C PRO A 196 45.94 2.85 -4.04
N ALA A 197 44.86 3.40 -3.48
CA ALA A 197 44.06 2.78 -2.43
C ALA A 197 42.87 1.96 -3.00
N THR A 198 42.48 0.94 -2.24
CA THR A 198 41.51 -0.13 -2.56
C THR A 198 40.05 0.31 -2.70
N LYS A 199 39.37 -0.26 -3.71
CA LYS A 199 37.99 0.01 -4.14
C LYS A 199 36.93 -0.66 -3.24
N THR A 200 36.15 0.14 -2.52
CA THR A 200 34.74 -0.21 -2.23
C THR A 200 33.89 0.37 -3.36
N ALA A 201 33.13 -0.50 -4.05
CA ALA A 201 32.33 -0.13 -5.23
C ALA A 201 31.08 0.67 -4.83
N GLY A 202 31.27 1.93 -4.44
CA GLY A 202 30.22 2.94 -4.55
C GLY A 202 29.90 3.20 -6.02
N PRO A 203 28.71 3.73 -6.35
CA PRO A 203 28.43 4.22 -7.70
C PRO A 203 29.57 5.16 -8.14
N PRO A 204 30.01 5.10 -9.41
CA PRO A 204 31.15 5.88 -9.89
C PRO A 204 30.89 7.35 -9.55
N ALA A 205 31.80 7.93 -8.75
CA ALA A 205 31.68 9.31 -8.32
C ALA A 205 31.65 10.19 -9.57
N SER A 206 30.47 10.70 -9.91
CA SER A 206 30.34 11.72 -10.94
C SER A 206 31.15 12.93 -10.49
N THR A 207 32.10 13.36 -11.32
CA THR A 207 32.94 14.53 -11.08
C THR A 207 32.23 15.84 -11.40
N LYS A 208 30.89 15.82 -11.55
CA LYS A 208 30.08 17.01 -11.77
C LYS A 208 29.09 17.16 -10.61
N PRO A 209 28.90 18.39 -10.08
CA PRO A 209 27.78 18.68 -9.20
C PRO A 209 26.49 18.16 -9.83
N PRO A 210 25.53 17.68 -9.02
CA PRO A 210 24.26 17.20 -9.55
C PRO A 210 23.59 18.29 -10.38
N SER A 211 23.21 17.94 -11.59
CA SER A 211 22.31 18.75 -12.38
C SER A 211 20.91 18.72 -11.77
N PHE A 212 20.08 19.70 -12.13
CA PHE A 212 18.65 19.67 -11.80
C PHE A 212 17.95 18.41 -12.36
N SER A 213 18.49 17.81 -13.43
CA SER A 213 18.03 16.54 -13.95
C SER A 213 18.31 15.38 -12.99
N ASP A 214 19.48 15.36 -12.35
CA ASP A 214 19.86 14.34 -11.37
C ASP A 214 18.95 14.40 -10.14
N VAL A 215 18.68 15.62 -9.65
CA VAL A 215 17.70 15.86 -8.57
C VAL A 215 16.32 15.33 -8.95
N ARG A 216 15.86 15.61 -10.17
CA ARG A 216 14.56 15.14 -10.65
C ARG A 216 14.49 13.62 -10.73
N HIS A 217 15.55 12.97 -11.19
CA HIS A 217 15.61 11.51 -11.29
C HIS A 217 15.59 10.87 -9.88
N ALA A 218 16.40 11.39 -8.98
CA ALA A 218 16.39 11.06 -7.56
C ALA A 218 14.99 11.13 -6.93
N LEU A 219 14.27 12.23 -7.16
CA LEU A 219 12.90 12.40 -6.65
C LEU A 219 11.92 11.40 -7.27
N LYS A 220 12.08 11.06 -8.55
CA LYS A 220 11.25 10.04 -9.22
C LYS A 220 11.44 8.65 -8.59
N GLU A 221 12.64 8.32 -8.12
CA GLU A 221 12.88 7.06 -7.41
C GLU A 221 12.15 7.02 -6.05
N VAL A 222 12.28 8.11 -5.27
CA VAL A 222 11.64 8.24 -3.95
C VAL A 222 10.11 8.18 -4.06
N PHE A 223 9.54 8.84 -5.07
CA PHE A 223 8.09 8.92 -5.31
C PHE A 223 7.65 8.04 -6.51
N SER A 224 8.34 6.92 -6.73
CA SER A 224 8.11 6.07 -7.90
C SER A 224 6.72 5.44 -7.92
N PRO A 225 6.12 5.23 -9.11
CA PRO A 225 4.85 4.51 -9.24
C PRO A 225 4.88 3.12 -8.59
N ALA A 226 6.01 2.41 -8.65
CA ALA A 226 6.18 1.11 -8.00
C ALA A 226 6.10 1.19 -6.47
N ARG A 227 6.58 2.27 -5.84
CA ARG A 227 6.42 2.48 -4.39
C ARG A 227 4.97 2.79 -4.03
N ILE A 228 4.27 3.55 -4.87
CA ILE A 228 2.85 3.89 -4.71
C ILE A 228 1.98 2.65 -4.78
N GLU A 229 2.16 1.84 -5.82
CA GLU A 229 1.42 0.59 -5.99
C GLU A 229 1.67 -0.35 -4.81
N ARG A 230 2.94 -0.51 -4.40
CA ARG A 230 3.29 -1.32 -3.22
C ARG A 230 2.55 -0.86 -1.96
N MET A 231 2.52 0.44 -1.70
CA MET A 231 1.80 0.99 -0.55
C MET A 231 0.30 0.71 -0.65
N ALA A 232 -0.33 1.08 -1.77
CA ALA A 232 -1.77 0.94 -1.94
C ALA A 232 -2.23 -0.51 -1.70
N VAL A 233 -1.60 -1.46 -2.38
CA VAL A 233 -1.92 -2.89 -2.28
C VAL A 233 -1.65 -3.42 -0.86
N SER A 234 -0.50 -3.08 -0.28
CA SER A 234 -0.15 -3.57 1.06
C SER A 234 -1.09 -3.07 2.14
N GLU A 235 -1.51 -1.82 2.10
CA GLU A 235 -2.38 -1.27 3.15
C GLU A 235 -3.83 -1.70 2.98
N VAL A 236 -4.33 -1.90 1.75
CA VAL A 236 -5.65 -2.49 1.53
C VAL A 236 -5.70 -3.96 1.99
N THR A 237 -4.65 -4.74 1.71
CA THR A 237 -4.54 -6.13 2.21
C THR A 237 -4.61 -6.19 3.72
N ASP A 238 -3.85 -5.31 4.37
CA ASP A 238 -3.76 -5.25 5.83
C ASP A 238 -5.12 -4.87 6.42
N ALA A 239 -5.80 -3.89 5.85
CA ALA A 239 -7.12 -3.44 6.29
C ALA A 239 -8.20 -4.53 6.16
N ILE A 240 -8.23 -5.21 5.01
CA ILE A 240 -9.19 -6.29 4.74
C ILE A 240 -8.96 -7.45 5.73
N THR A 241 -7.70 -7.84 5.94
CA THR A 241 -7.34 -8.94 6.84
C THR A 241 -7.70 -8.60 8.29
N HIS A 242 -7.32 -7.41 8.77
CA HIS A 242 -7.68 -6.98 10.13
C HIS A 242 -9.20 -6.94 10.34
N ALA A 243 -9.97 -6.51 9.35
CA ALA A 243 -11.42 -6.50 9.43
C ALA A 243 -12.03 -7.90 9.54
N GLY A 244 -11.53 -8.84 8.72
CA GLY A 244 -11.95 -10.25 8.76
C GLY A 244 -11.65 -10.89 10.12
N GLU A 245 -10.41 -10.75 10.59
CA GLU A 245 -9.97 -11.27 11.89
C GLU A 245 -10.80 -10.67 13.03
N ALA A 246 -10.99 -9.35 13.05
CA ALA A 246 -11.77 -8.68 14.10
C ALA A 246 -13.22 -9.17 14.12
N THR A 247 -13.82 -9.39 12.95
CA THR A 247 -15.20 -9.90 12.84
C THR A 247 -15.30 -11.32 13.39
N LYS A 248 -14.39 -12.20 12.96
CA LYS A 248 -14.40 -13.61 13.38
C LYS A 248 -14.08 -13.78 14.85
N GLN A 249 -13.12 -13.01 15.37
CA GLN A 249 -12.80 -12.98 16.79
C GLN A 249 -14.00 -12.51 17.63
N GLN A 250 -14.69 -11.45 17.20
CA GLN A 250 -15.86 -10.94 17.91
C GLN A 250 -17.02 -11.95 17.92
N ALA A 251 -17.17 -12.73 16.86
CA ALA A 251 -18.18 -13.78 16.77
C ALA A 251 -17.79 -15.08 17.50
N GLY A 252 -16.53 -15.22 17.97
CA GLY A 252 -16.01 -16.47 18.51
C GLY A 252 -15.84 -17.56 17.45
N LEU A 253 -15.64 -17.16 16.19
CA LEU A 253 -15.59 -18.02 15.00
C LEU A 253 -14.20 -18.10 14.36
N SER A 254 -13.14 -17.76 15.09
CA SER A 254 -11.78 -18.02 14.61
C SER A 254 -11.54 -19.53 14.56
N SER A 255 -11.18 -20.05 13.38
CA SER A 255 -11.05 -21.50 13.17
C SER A 255 -9.62 -21.87 12.75
N GLU A 256 -9.17 -23.04 13.20
CA GLU A 256 -7.93 -23.67 12.69
C GLU A 256 -8.06 -24.05 11.20
N GLU A 257 -9.30 -24.16 10.71
CA GLU A 257 -9.63 -24.46 9.32
C GLU A 257 -9.61 -23.22 8.42
N ASP A 258 -9.36 -22.02 8.96
CA ASP A 258 -9.19 -20.82 8.14
C ASP A 258 -7.99 -21.00 7.20
N THR A 259 -8.22 -20.83 5.90
CA THR A 259 -7.22 -21.12 4.87
C THR A 259 -6.64 -19.85 4.26
N TRP A 260 -5.35 -19.89 3.95
CA TRP A 260 -4.67 -18.82 3.24
C TRP A 260 -4.89 -18.96 1.73
N TRP A 261 -5.41 -17.93 1.08
CA TRP A 261 -5.67 -17.93 -0.36
C TRP A 261 -4.85 -16.88 -1.08
N THR A 262 -4.16 -17.30 -2.14
CA THR A 262 -3.45 -16.39 -3.04
C THR A 262 -4.40 -15.84 -4.10
N GLU A 263 -4.09 -14.65 -4.60
CA GLU A 263 -4.81 -14.07 -5.74
C GLU A 263 -4.60 -14.93 -7.00
N ASP A 264 -5.66 -15.13 -7.78
CA ASP A 264 -5.61 -15.86 -9.05
C ASP A 264 -5.29 -14.89 -10.20
N ASP A 265 -4.00 -14.57 -10.36
CA ASP A 265 -3.57 -13.60 -11.37
C ASP A 265 -2.15 -13.78 -11.91
N ASP A 266 -1.62 -15.01 -11.86
CA ASP A 266 -0.28 -15.40 -12.32
C ASP A 266 0.88 -14.61 -11.69
N ARG A 267 0.63 -13.90 -10.59
CA ARG A 267 1.60 -13.04 -9.90
C ARG A 267 1.75 -13.41 -8.42
N VAL A 268 1.49 -14.67 -8.10
CA VAL A 268 1.75 -15.22 -6.76
C VAL A 268 3.26 -15.22 -6.55
N CYS A 269 3.71 -14.72 -5.41
CA CYS A 269 5.14 -14.69 -5.11
C CYS A 269 5.60 -16.03 -4.48
N PRO A 270 6.92 -16.34 -4.52
CA PRO A 270 7.46 -17.56 -3.91
C PRO A 270 7.26 -17.68 -2.39
N ILE A 271 6.93 -16.57 -1.70
CA ILE A 271 6.63 -16.59 -0.25
C ILE A 271 5.20 -17.08 -0.01
N CYS A 272 4.25 -16.66 -0.85
CA CYS A 272 2.82 -16.91 -0.64
C CYS A 272 2.31 -18.17 -1.34
N GLU A 273 2.94 -18.59 -2.44
CA GLU A 273 2.62 -19.83 -3.15
C GLU A 273 2.55 -21.06 -2.22
N PRO A 274 3.57 -21.33 -1.36
CA PRO A 274 3.52 -22.50 -0.47
C PRO A 274 2.46 -22.37 0.64
N LEU A 275 1.85 -21.19 0.83
CA LEU A 275 0.78 -20.98 1.79
C LEU A 275 -0.60 -21.18 1.19
N HIS A 276 -0.74 -21.29 -0.13
CA HIS A 276 -2.05 -21.46 -0.77
C HIS A 276 -2.78 -22.71 -0.25
N GLY A 277 -4.02 -22.52 0.22
CA GLY A 277 -4.86 -23.57 0.80
C GLY A 277 -4.38 -24.10 2.16
N GLN A 278 -3.29 -23.56 2.72
CA GLN A 278 -2.79 -24.02 4.01
C GLN A 278 -3.72 -23.57 5.14
N PRO A 279 -3.94 -24.39 6.18
CA PRO A 279 -4.75 -24.04 7.34
C PRO A 279 -4.02 -23.11 8.31
N ARG A 280 -4.76 -22.50 9.25
CA ARG A 280 -4.24 -21.53 10.24
C ARG A 280 -3.10 -22.09 11.06
N SER A 281 -3.19 -23.35 11.50
CA SER A 281 -2.12 -24.07 12.18
C SER A 281 -0.77 -24.07 11.44
N VAL A 282 -0.76 -23.93 10.11
CA VAL A 282 0.46 -23.89 9.29
C VAL A 282 0.89 -22.45 9.01
N TRP A 283 0.00 -21.60 8.50
CA TRP A 283 0.42 -20.24 8.10
C TRP A 283 0.62 -19.30 9.29
N ALA A 284 -0.12 -19.47 10.40
CA ALA A 284 -0.04 -18.57 11.55
C ALA A 284 1.28 -18.71 12.32
N GLU A 285 2.01 -19.82 12.16
CA GLU A 285 3.36 -19.97 12.71
C GLU A 285 4.32 -18.89 12.15
N LYS A 286 4.17 -18.57 10.86
CA LYS A 286 5.01 -17.58 10.17
C LYS A 286 4.36 -16.20 10.08
N PHE A 287 3.05 -16.16 9.93
CA PHE A 287 2.25 -14.95 9.70
C PHE A 287 1.05 -14.93 10.66
N PRO A 288 1.27 -14.72 11.97
CA PRO A 288 0.23 -14.86 13.00
C PRO A 288 -0.92 -13.87 12.85
N LEU A 289 -0.71 -12.76 12.13
CA LEU A 289 -1.73 -11.75 11.84
C LEU A 289 -2.39 -11.95 10.46
N GLY A 290 -2.07 -13.03 9.75
CA GLY A 290 -2.52 -13.26 8.39
C GLY A 290 -1.77 -12.40 7.36
N PRO A 291 -2.34 -12.24 6.15
CA PRO A 291 -1.82 -11.33 5.13
C PRO A 291 -1.71 -9.88 5.66
N LYS A 292 -0.66 -9.12 5.33
CA LYS A 292 0.36 -9.33 4.29
C LYS A 292 1.62 -10.08 4.77
N ALA A 293 2.10 -11.02 3.94
CA ALA A 293 3.41 -11.66 4.16
C ALA A 293 4.59 -10.81 3.66
N HIS A 294 4.36 -9.93 2.69
CA HIS A 294 5.39 -9.08 2.06
C HIS A 294 4.76 -7.81 1.44
N TYR A 295 5.60 -6.92 0.92
CA TYR A 295 5.13 -5.74 0.16
C TYR A 295 4.42 -6.15 -1.13
N LYS A 296 3.28 -5.52 -1.46
CA LYS A 296 2.40 -5.91 -2.57
C LYS A 296 1.79 -7.33 -2.46
N CYS A 297 1.76 -7.91 -1.25
CA CYS A 297 1.00 -9.13 -1.02
C CYS A 297 -0.47 -8.90 -1.39
N ARG A 298 -1.10 -9.87 -2.05
CA ARG A 298 -2.54 -9.83 -2.38
C ARG A 298 -3.31 -11.03 -1.88
N CYS A 299 -2.73 -11.76 -0.96
CA CYS A 299 -3.40 -12.89 -0.34
C CYS A 299 -4.55 -12.41 0.54
N ARG A 300 -5.43 -13.35 0.88
CA ARG A 300 -6.58 -13.18 1.77
C ARG A 300 -6.75 -14.44 2.61
N ILE A 301 -7.57 -14.35 3.65
CA ILE A 301 -8.00 -15.51 4.43
C ILE A 301 -9.39 -15.91 3.94
N ALA A 302 -9.58 -17.18 3.59
CA ALA A 302 -10.91 -17.76 3.47
C ALA A 302 -11.26 -18.34 4.84
N TYR A 303 -12.22 -17.71 5.49
CA TYR A 303 -12.67 -18.11 6.80
C TYR A 303 -13.57 -19.33 6.71
N ALA A 304 -13.37 -20.30 7.60
CA ALA A 304 -14.31 -21.40 7.75
C ALA A 304 -15.68 -20.86 8.18
N SER A 305 -16.73 -21.48 7.65
CA SER A 305 -18.15 -21.16 7.88
C SER A 305 -18.72 -21.94 9.05
#